data_AF-A0A248JY40-F1
#
_entry.id   AF-A0A248JY40-F1
#
_cell.length_a   1.000
_cell.length_b   1.000
_cell.length_c   1.000
_cell.angle_alpha   90.00
_cell.angle_beta   90.00
_cell.angle_gamma   90.00
#
_symmetry.space_group_name_H-M   'P 1'
#
loop_
_entity.id
_entity.type
_entity.pdbx_description
1 polymer ?
#
loop_
_entity_poly.entity_id
_entity_poly.type
_entity_poly.pdbx_seq_one_letter_code
_entity_poly.pdbx_strand_id
1 'polypeptide(L)'
;MTTDWTRGYASDIDYTRGWYRELSPLWLDTALVLAGVAPPQPGERGPVWLELGCGHGLSALALAAARPDMTVIAVDFNPTHIHGAQRLAQAAGLANIRLIEADFAELVEDATGLLPSLDYVALHGVYTWVGAESRQHIARLIARRLKPGGAAYLSYNCLPGWAAAMPVQFLLNAYGQALPGPKAAAGDQARDLLLHLLNQGAGYFNGNAAASARADRLRGATAPYLVHEYMHSGWQPAYHAQVADDLAAAKLSYAGSAAWVENFPDLMMTRAQQDMAAAAPTRALAETVKDYVTNQPLRRDIFVRGPLALDARQRVARLGALRLVALGEPGAALPDFTLPLGPPDPEVSRLFHPVLAVLAGGPATLADLVEHLARTVPDWGHDSAGWLLRALAILVAGDVLAPCLADGQIQAALPGVRRLNQALLADSLVTGATLDPEIRLPERLASAVTGGGVMASVEEMGALAAHWAGEVVMPPDALSRLARLGVL
;
A
#
# COMPACT_ATOMS: atom_id res chain seq x y z
N MET A 1 7.24 28.79 -25.01
CA MET A 1 7.41 27.47 -24.39
C MET A 1 7.02 27.66 -22.93
N THR A 2 5.79 27.35 -22.58
CA THR A 2 5.35 27.28 -21.18
C THR A 2 6.12 26.13 -20.53
N THR A 3 6.89 26.44 -19.48
CA THR A 3 7.56 25.44 -18.65
C THR A 3 6.48 24.59 -17.99
N ASP A 4 6.25 23.39 -18.54
CA ASP A 4 5.38 22.39 -17.92
C ASP A 4 6.12 21.78 -16.72
N TRP A 5 6.04 22.47 -15.58
CA TRP A 5 6.60 22.03 -14.30
C TRP A 5 5.95 20.74 -13.79
N THR A 6 4.78 20.38 -14.33
CA THR A 6 4.03 19.18 -13.95
C THR A 6 4.58 17.92 -14.63
N ARG A 7 5.46 18.07 -15.64
CA ARG A 7 6.08 16.96 -16.40
C ARG A 7 5.06 15.96 -16.96
N GLY A 8 3.85 16.45 -17.30
CA GLY A 8 2.74 15.63 -17.79
C GLY A 8 1.92 14.91 -16.70
N TYR A 9 2.12 15.24 -15.42
CA TYR A 9 1.23 14.86 -14.31
C TYR A 9 0.06 15.86 -14.19
N ALA A 10 -1.16 15.39 -13.99
CA ALA A 10 -2.30 16.30 -13.83
C ALA A 10 -2.34 16.85 -12.39
N SER A 11 -1.66 17.98 -12.14
CA SER A 11 -1.56 18.63 -10.82
C SER A 11 -2.74 19.52 -10.45
N ASP A 12 -3.66 19.77 -11.38
CA ASP A 12 -4.70 20.81 -11.24
C ASP A 12 -5.92 20.37 -10.40
N ILE A 13 -5.90 19.15 -9.86
CA ILE A 13 -6.98 18.58 -9.04
C ILE A 13 -6.34 17.83 -7.86
N ASP A 14 -6.90 17.96 -6.66
CA ASP A 14 -6.44 17.25 -5.46
C ASP A 14 -6.90 15.77 -5.54
N TYR A 15 -5.96 14.82 -5.47
CA TYR A 15 -6.24 13.39 -5.40
C TYR A 15 -6.23 12.88 -3.94
N THR A 16 -6.87 11.73 -3.72
CA THR A 16 -7.24 11.17 -2.42
C THR A 16 -6.13 11.17 -1.36
N ARG A 17 -6.48 11.48 -0.11
CA ARG A 17 -5.63 11.33 1.08
C ARG A 17 -5.64 9.86 1.53
N GLY A 18 -4.92 8.99 0.81
CA GLY A 18 -4.87 7.55 1.10
C GLY A 18 -3.72 7.14 2.02
N TRP A 19 -3.94 6.11 2.86
CA TRP A 19 -2.87 5.33 3.51
C TRP A 19 -2.88 3.89 2.99
N TYR A 20 -1.70 3.38 2.69
CA TYR A 20 -1.49 2.00 2.22
C TYR A 20 -0.63 1.24 3.21
N ARG A 21 -1.15 0.14 3.74
CA ARG A 21 -0.47 -0.70 4.76
C ARG A 21 0.88 -1.22 4.29
N GLU A 22 1.04 -1.43 2.98
CA GLU A 22 2.30 -1.89 2.36
C GLU A 22 3.44 -0.87 2.47
N LEU A 23 3.17 0.39 2.83
CA LEU A 23 4.19 1.40 3.10
C LEU A 23 4.86 1.23 4.48
N SER A 24 4.29 0.40 5.37
CA SER A 24 4.84 0.16 6.71
C SER A 24 6.08 -0.76 6.66
N PRO A 25 7.20 -0.39 7.31
CA PRO A 25 8.35 -1.28 7.44
C PRO A 25 8.01 -2.60 8.13
N LEU A 26 7.12 -2.60 9.14
CA LEU A 26 6.68 -3.83 9.80
C LEU A 26 6.01 -4.79 8.81
N TRP A 27 5.22 -4.22 7.90
CA TRP A 27 4.55 -4.98 6.85
C TRP A 27 5.56 -5.55 5.84
N LEU A 28 6.51 -4.72 5.39
CA LEU A 28 7.57 -5.11 4.46
C LEU A 28 8.49 -6.18 5.06
N ASP A 29 8.89 -6.03 6.31
CA ASP A 29 9.73 -6.98 7.02
C ASP A 29 9.05 -8.34 7.14
N THR A 30 7.74 -8.34 7.44
CA THR A 30 6.96 -9.57 7.52
C THR A 30 6.87 -10.25 6.15
N ALA A 31 6.59 -9.48 5.08
CA ALA A 31 6.57 -10.01 3.72
C ALA A 31 7.93 -10.61 3.30
N LEU A 32 9.04 -9.97 3.68
CA LEU A 32 10.40 -10.48 3.43
C LEU A 32 10.64 -11.80 4.18
N VAL A 33 10.26 -11.90 5.45
CA VAL A 33 10.38 -13.14 6.23
C VAL A 33 9.50 -14.26 5.65
N LEU A 34 8.28 -13.95 5.20
CA LEU A 34 7.41 -14.88 4.47
C LEU A 34 8.04 -15.36 3.16
N ALA A 35 8.78 -14.51 2.48
CA ALA A 35 9.54 -14.87 1.28
C ALA A 35 10.89 -15.56 1.59
N GLY A 36 11.27 -15.71 2.87
CA GLY A 36 12.54 -16.32 3.28
C GLY A 36 13.76 -15.41 3.12
N VAL A 37 13.56 -14.10 3.03
CA VAL A 37 14.62 -13.09 2.90
C VAL A 37 14.75 -12.32 4.21
N ALA A 38 15.98 -12.02 4.61
CA ALA A 38 16.23 -11.23 5.81
C ALA A 38 15.75 -9.78 5.60
N PRO A 39 15.00 -9.20 6.54
CA PRO A 39 14.64 -7.79 6.48
C PRO A 39 15.87 -6.89 6.67
N PRO A 40 15.77 -5.59 6.29
CA PRO A 40 16.81 -4.61 6.62
C PRO A 40 17.17 -4.62 8.11
N GLN A 41 18.43 -4.30 8.41
CA GLN A 41 18.94 -4.22 9.78
C GLN A 41 19.37 -2.78 10.08
N PRO A 42 18.44 -1.95 10.56
CA PRO A 42 18.75 -0.60 11.02
C PRO A 42 19.84 -0.58 12.09
N GLY A 43 20.62 0.49 12.11
CA GLY A 43 21.62 0.73 13.17
C GLY A 43 20.99 1.24 14.47
N GLU A 44 21.83 1.60 15.43
CA GLU A 44 21.41 2.07 16.77
C GLU A 44 20.49 3.31 16.73
N ARG A 45 20.58 4.12 15.68
CA ARG A 45 19.74 5.32 15.48
C ARG A 45 18.34 5.01 14.95
N GLY A 46 18.01 3.74 14.79
CA GLY A 46 16.74 3.28 14.24
C GLY A 46 16.68 3.34 12.70
N PRO A 47 15.52 2.94 12.13
CA PRO A 47 15.32 2.86 10.69
C PRO A 47 15.22 4.23 10.04
N VAL A 48 15.81 4.35 8.85
CA VAL A 48 15.64 5.51 7.97
C VAL A 48 14.81 5.11 6.75
N TRP A 49 13.64 5.73 6.62
CA TRP A 49 12.64 5.40 5.62
C TRP A 49 12.34 6.59 4.72
N LEU A 50 12.27 6.35 3.41
CA LEU A 50 11.98 7.36 2.39
C LEU A 50 10.70 6.99 1.60
N GLU A 51 9.72 7.88 1.58
CA GLU A 51 8.60 7.88 0.63
C GLU A 51 8.92 8.78 -0.56
N LEU A 52 8.77 8.25 -1.78
CA LEU A 52 8.86 9.02 -3.01
C LEU A 52 7.47 9.18 -3.62
N GLY A 53 7.06 10.43 -3.88
CA GLY A 53 5.71 10.77 -4.31
C GLY A 53 4.70 10.63 -3.18
N CYS A 54 4.96 11.29 -2.05
CA CYS A 54 4.14 11.12 -0.84
C CYS A 54 2.77 11.81 -0.89
N GLY A 55 2.48 12.61 -1.93
CA GLY A 55 1.29 13.44 -2.00
C GLY A 55 1.17 14.33 -0.76
N HIS A 56 -0.04 14.42 -0.19
CA HIS A 56 -0.29 15.12 1.07
C HIS A 56 0.41 14.54 2.32
N GLY A 57 1.23 13.48 2.17
CA GLY A 57 2.09 12.96 3.22
C GLY A 57 1.38 12.20 4.33
N LEU A 58 0.10 11.84 4.17
CA LEU A 58 -0.69 11.14 5.19
C LEU A 58 0.02 9.87 5.67
N SER A 59 0.60 9.12 4.73
CA SER A 59 1.32 7.90 5.04
C SER A 59 2.59 8.12 5.85
N ALA A 60 3.46 9.01 5.38
CA ALA A 60 4.65 9.40 6.13
C ALA A 60 4.32 9.98 7.52
N LEU A 61 3.28 10.80 7.64
CA LEU A 61 2.83 11.37 8.92
C LEU A 61 2.38 10.27 9.89
N ALA A 62 1.51 9.37 9.44
CA ALA A 62 1.02 8.25 10.25
C ALA A 62 2.17 7.34 10.69
N LEU A 63 3.10 7.03 9.78
CA LEU A 63 4.29 6.26 10.10
C LEU A 63 5.18 6.99 11.12
N ALA A 64 5.45 8.28 10.94
CA ALA A 64 6.27 9.06 11.87
C ALA A 64 5.66 9.13 13.28
N ALA A 65 4.33 9.30 13.37
CA ALA A 65 3.60 9.29 14.64
C ALA A 65 3.62 7.91 15.31
N ALA A 66 3.42 6.84 14.52
CA ALA A 66 3.35 5.48 15.02
C ALA A 66 4.73 4.83 15.28
N ARG A 67 5.81 5.44 14.77
CA ARG A 67 7.20 4.95 14.89
C ARG A 67 8.15 6.07 15.30
N PRO A 68 8.09 6.53 16.57
CA PRO A 68 9.00 7.57 17.07
C PRO A 68 10.48 7.14 17.07
N ASP A 69 10.77 5.84 16.93
CA ASP A 69 12.10 5.27 16.78
C ASP A 69 12.70 5.42 15.36
N MET A 70 11.91 5.90 14.40
CA MET A 70 12.30 6.01 12.99
C MET A 70 12.57 7.45 12.57
N THR A 71 13.47 7.62 11.59
CA THR A 71 13.54 8.83 10.76
C THR A 71 12.73 8.62 9.48
N VAL A 72 11.68 9.41 9.32
CA VAL A 72 10.81 9.38 8.13
C VAL A 72 11.17 10.56 7.22
N ILE A 73 11.33 10.30 5.94
CA ILE A 73 11.53 11.31 4.91
C ILE A 73 10.45 11.12 3.86
N ALA A 74 9.72 12.18 3.52
CA ALA A 74 8.69 12.14 2.48
C ALA A 74 8.98 13.23 1.47
N VAL A 75 8.93 12.87 0.19
CA VAL A 75 9.23 13.77 -0.93
C VAL A 75 8.07 13.79 -1.90
N ASP A 76 7.69 14.99 -2.34
CA ASP A 76 6.75 15.23 -3.42
C ASP A 76 7.17 16.48 -4.19
N PHE A 77 6.85 16.56 -5.48
CA PHE A 77 7.18 17.73 -6.31
C PHE A 77 6.14 18.84 -6.17
N ASN A 78 4.95 18.55 -5.62
CA ASN A 78 3.88 19.53 -5.47
C ASN A 78 4.07 20.34 -4.16
N PRO A 79 4.33 21.66 -4.23
CA PRO A 79 4.55 22.48 -3.04
C PRO A 79 3.30 22.58 -2.14
N THR A 80 2.09 22.52 -2.69
CA THR A 80 0.84 22.56 -1.92
C THR A 80 0.71 21.32 -1.04
N HIS A 81 1.07 20.15 -1.59
CA HIS A 81 1.08 18.90 -0.84
C HIS A 81 2.06 18.97 0.35
N ILE A 82 3.30 19.39 0.10
CA ILE A 82 4.35 19.47 1.12
C ILE A 82 4.00 20.52 2.18
N HIS A 83 3.49 21.68 1.79
CA HIS A 83 3.06 22.70 2.73
C HIS A 83 1.94 22.20 3.66
N GLY A 84 0.92 21.52 3.11
CA GLY A 84 -0.16 20.91 3.88
C GLY A 84 0.36 19.87 4.88
N ALA A 85 1.26 18.99 4.43
CA ALA A 85 1.89 17.98 5.28
C ALA A 85 2.73 18.62 6.41
N GLN A 86 3.46 19.70 6.14
CA GLN A 86 4.28 20.41 7.14
C GLN A 86 3.42 21.02 8.24
N ARG A 87 2.29 21.64 7.87
CA ARG A 87 1.33 22.18 8.85
C ARG A 87 0.77 21.09 9.75
N LEU A 88 0.41 19.93 9.20
CA LEU A 88 -0.07 18.78 9.98
C LEU A 88 1.03 18.21 10.89
N ALA A 89 2.26 18.05 10.40
CA ALA A 89 3.40 17.61 11.20
C ALA A 89 3.67 18.56 12.38
N GLN A 90 3.59 19.87 12.14
CA GLN A 90 3.76 20.89 13.17
C GLN A 90 2.64 20.84 14.20
N ALA A 91 1.38 20.75 13.76
CA ALA A 91 0.22 20.65 14.65
C ALA A 91 0.26 19.38 15.53
N ALA A 92 0.75 18.27 14.96
CA ALA A 92 0.93 17.01 15.67
C ALA A 92 2.21 16.95 16.53
N GLY A 93 3.12 17.93 16.39
CA GLY A 93 4.41 17.95 17.08
C GLY A 93 5.31 16.76 16.71
N LEU A 94 5.38 16.40 15.43
CA LEU A 94 6.22 15.33 14.92
C LEU A 94 7.63 15.85 14.62
N ALA A 95 8.63 15.36 15.35
CA ALA A 95 10.03 15.79 15.22
C ALA A 95 10.89 14.86 14.36
N ASN A 96 10.39 13.67 14.04
CA ASN A 96 11.11 12.60 13.39
C ASN A 96 10.77 12.46 11.88
N ILE A 97 10.14 13.48 11.29
CA ILE A 97 9.77 13.52 9.88
C ILE A 97 10.45 14.71 9.17
N ARG A 98 10.94 14.48 7.95
CA ARG A 98 11.42 15.51 7.02
C ARG A 98 10.55 15.50 5.77
N LEU A 99 9.94 16.65 5.46
CA LEU A 99 9.08 16.84 4.30
C LEU A 99 9.82 17.74 3.30
N ILE A 100 10.08 17.22 2.11
CA ILE A 100 10.93 17.87 1.11
C ILE A 100 10.11 18.07 -0.16
N GLU A 101 10.08 19.30 -0.64
CA GLU A 101 9.61 19.62 -1.99
C GLU A 101 10.78 19.46 -2.94
N ALA A 102 10.71 18.47 -3.83
CA ALA A 102 11.71 18.19 -4.85
C ALA A 102 11.17 17.19 -5.87
N ASP A 103 11.63 17.30 -7.12
CA ASP A 103 11.48 16.24 -8.10
C ASP A 103 12.58 15.15 -7.97
N PHE A 104 12.47 14.05 -8.72
CA PHE A 104 13.44 12.96 -8.65
C PHE A 104 14.81 13.33 -9.23
N ALA A 105 14.89 14.27 -10.16
CA ALA A 105 16.15 14.72 -10.73
C ALA A 105 16.93 15.53 -9.69
N GLU A 106 16.28 16.49 -9.02
CA GLU A 106 16.85 17.30 -7.95
C GLU A 106 17.36 16.42 -6.79
N LEU A 107 16.57 15.42 -6.38
CA LEU A 107 16.99 14.44 -5.37
C LEU A 107 18.23 13.64 -5.78
N VAL A 108 18.42 13.36 -7.07
CA VAL A 108 19.63 12.65 -7.54
C VAL A 108 20.84 13.58 -7.54
N GLU A 109 20.65 14.85 -7.93
CA GLU A 109 21.70 15.86 -8.02
C GLU A 109 22.28 16.21 -6.64
N ASP A 110 21.41 16.53 -5.66
CA ASP A 110 21.83 16.80 -4.28
C ASP A 110 21.45 15.66 -3.31
N ALA A 111 21.62 14.42 -3.77
CA ALA A 111 21.28 13.25 -2.96
C ALA A 111 21.97 13.29 -1.60
N THR A 112 23.22 13.77 -1.53
CA THR A 112 24.05 13.86 -0.31
C THR A 112 23.67 14.98 0.64
N GLY A 113 23.26 16.16 0.14
CA GLY A 113 22.77 17.24 0.99
C GLY A 113 21.35 16.97 1.49
N LEU A 114 20.50 16.37 0.66
CA LEU A 114 19.09 16.17 0.99
C LEU A 114 18.82 14.88 1.77
N LEU A 115 19.51 13.77 1.46
CA LEU A 115 19.17 12.46 2.02
C LEU A 115 20.32 11.86 2.84
N PRO A 116 20.03 11.15 3.94
CA PRO A 116 20.93 10.20 4.59
C PRO A 116 20.93 8.85 3.86
N SER A 117 21.73 7.89 4.32
CA SER A 117 21.66 6.51 3.81
C SER A 117 20.39 5.83 4.33
N LEU A 118 19.73 5.08 3.45
CA LEU A 118 18.35 4.63 3.64
C LEU A 118 18.30 3.13 3.94
N ASP A 119 17.48 2.73 4.91
CA ASP A 119 17.14 1.32 5.15
C ASP A 119 15.98 0.87 4.25
N TYR A 120 15.04 1.80 4.00
CA TYR A 120 13.86 1.57 3.18
C TYR A 120 13.65 2.72 2.19
N VAL A 121 13.23 2.37 0.97
CA VAL A 121 12.64 3.28 -0.01
C VAL A 121 11.29 2.74 -0.43
N ALA A 122 10.26 3.56 -0.46
CA ALA A 122 8.91 3.17 -0.80
C ALA A 122 8.32 4.12 -1.84
N LEU A 123 7.70 3.56 -2.89
CA LEU A 123 6.90 4.32 -3.84
C LEU A 123 5.59 3.57 -4.08
N HIS A 124 4.47 4.17 -3.70
CA HIS A 124 3.15 3.60 -3.93
C HIS A 124 2.41 4.39 -5.01
N GLY A 125 2.08 3.75 -6.12
CA GLY A 125 1.32 4.40 -7.19
C GLY A 125 2.13 5.47 -7.93
N VAL A 126 3.45 5.29 -8.07
CA VAL A 126 4.34 6.26 -8.73
C VAL A 126 5.02 5.66 -9.96
N TYR A 127 5.60 4.46 -9.84
CA TYR A 127 6.57 3.95 -10.82
C TYR A 127 6.07 3.93 -12.27
N THR A 128 4.84 3.46 -12.50
CA THR A 128 4.22 3.39 -13.85
C THR A 128 3.44 4.64 -14.23
N TRP A 129 3.37 5.65 -13.36
CA TRP A 129 2.71 6.94 -13.65
C TRP A 129 3.68 7.99 -14.16
N VAL A 130 4.98 7.77 -13.97
CA VAL A 130 6.04 8.65 -14.41
C VAL A 130 6.75 8.12 -15.65
N GLY A 131 7.28 9.03 -16.47
CA GLY A 131 8.01 8.70 -17.69
C GLY A 131 9.33 7.95 -17.44
N ALA A 132 9.92 7.42 -18.51
CA ALA A 132 11.15 6.64 -18.46
C ALA A 132 12.33 7.39 -17.83
N GLU A 133 12.46 8.69 -18.07
CA GLU A 133 13.49 9.54 -17.46
C GLU A 133 13.35 9.58 -15.93
N SER A 134 12.16 9.86 -15.41
CA SER A 134 11.86 9.83 -13.97
C SER A 134 12.13 8.46 -13.35
N ARG A 135 11.80 7.35 -14.03
CA ARG A 135 12.14 5.99 -13.56
C ARG A 135 13.66 5.77 -13.46
N GLN A 136 14.44 6.31 -14.40
CA GLN A 136 15.90 6.27 -14.31
C GLN A 136 16.43 7.09 -13.13
N HIS A 137 15.84 8.25 -12.84
CA HIS A 137 16.18 9.03 -11.66
C HIS A 137 15.89 8.26 -10.37
N ILE A 138 14.71 7.63 -10.26
CA ILE A 138 14.35 6.75 -9.14
C ILE A 138 15.40 5.64 -8.95
N ALA A 139 15.72 4.89 -10.02
CA ALA A 139 16.69 3.80 -9.95
C ALA A 139 18.10 4.29 -9.51
N ARG A 140 18.56 5.44 -10.05
CA ARG A 140 19.84 6.06 -9.67
C ARG A 140 19.85 6.53 -8.21
N LEU A 141 18.76 7.11 -7.73
CA LEU A 141 18.61 7.54 -6.34
C LEU A 141 18.73 6.34 -5.39
N ILE A 142 17.98 5.26 -5.68
CA ILE A 142 18.02 4.03 -4.88
C ILE A 142 19.43 3.43 -4.89
N ALA A 143 20.08 3.36 -6.05
CA ALA A 143 21.46 2.88 -6.17
C ALA A 143 22.46 3.67 -5.31
N ARG A 144 22.29 4.99 -5.22
CA ARG A 144 23.16 5.90 -4.46
C ARG A 144 22.91 5.84 -2.95
N ARG A 145 21.65 5.71 -2.52
CA ARG A 145 21.26 5.96 -1.13
C ARG A 145 20.83 4.73 -0.32
N LEU A 146 20.30 3.69 -0.96
CA LEU A 146 19.85 2.50 -0.25
C LEU A 146 21.05 1.70 0.25
N LYS A 147 21.09 1.38 1.54
CA LYS A 147 22.17 0.59 2.14
C LYS A 147 22.21 -0.83 1.55
N PRO A 148 23.36 -1.52 1.56
CA PRO A 148 23.37 -2.98 1.44
C PRO A 148 22.42 -3.61 2.46
N GLY A 149 21.60 -4.57 2.03
CA GLY A 149 20.52 -5.16 2.83
C GLY A 149 19.26 -4.29 2.95
N GLY A 150 19.26 -3.06 2.42
CA GLY A 150 18.07 -2.20 2.39
C GLY A 150 17.02 -2.69 1.40
N ALA A 151 15.76 -2.32 1.65
CA ALA A 151 14.60 -2.72 0.87
C ALA A 151 13.99 -1.56 0.08
N ALA A 152 13.57 -1.84 -1.15
CA ALA A 152 12.80 -0.94 -2.01
C ALA A 152 11.43 -1.56 -2.28
N TYR A 153 10.35 -0.85 -1.94
CA TYR A 153 8.97 -1.23 -2.22
C TYR A 153 8.41 -0.41 -3.37
N LEU A 154 7.80 -1.08 -4.34
CA LEU A 154 7.17 -0.46 -5.49
C LEU A 154 5.77 -1.04 -5.72
N SER A 155 4.74 -0.19 -5.79
CA SER A 155 3.48 -0.56 -6.42
C SER A 155 3.33 0.02 -7.82
N TYR A 156 2.87 -0.80 -8.76
CA TYR A 156 2.80 -0.42 -10.16
C TYR A 156 1.81 -1.24 -10.96
N ASN A 157 1.21 -0.59 -11.98
CA ASN A 157 0.28 -1.24 -12.90
C ASN A 157 1.03 -2.24 -13.78
N CYS A 158 0.52 -3.47 -13.83
CA CYS A 158 1.24 -4.58 -14.43
C CYS A 158 0.58 -5.08 -15.71
N LEU A 159 1.42 -5.53 -16.64
CA LEU A 159 1.01 -6.33 -17.79
C LEU A 159 1.16 -7.83 -17.46
N PRO A 160 0.28 -8.70 -18.00
CA PRO A 160 -0.76 -8.40 -19.00
C PRO A 160 -2.07 -7.84 -18.44
N GLY A 161 -2.28 -7.76 -17.12
CA GLY A 161 -3.58 -7.42 -16.52
C GLY A 161 -4.21 -6.11 -16.98
N TRP A 162 -3.40 -5.11 -17.33
CA TRP A 162 -3.89 -3.84 -17.90
C TRP A 162 -4.07 -3.79 -19.41
N ALA A 163 -3.67 -4.82 -20.16
CA ALA A 163 -3.63 -4.77 -21.63
C ALA A 163 -4.98 -4.40 -22.26
N ALA A 164 -6.09 -4.96 -21.74
CA ALA A 164 -7.44 -4.65 -22.21
C ALA A 164 -7.93 -3.23 -21.85
N ALA A 165 -7.28 -2.56 -20.89
CA ALA A 165 -7.65 -1.22 -20.46
C ALA A 165 -6.80 -0.12 -21.14
N MET A 166 -5.65 -0.47 -21.73
CA MET A 166 -4.75 0.50 -22.33
C MET A 166 -5.38 1.33 -23.47
N PRO A 167 -6.11 0.74 -24.44
CA PRO A 167 -6.78 1.55 -25.47
C PRO A 167 -7.87 2.48 -24.93
N VAL A 168 -8.54 2.09 -23.83
CA VAL A 168 -9.52 2.95 -23.14
C VAL A 168 -8.83 4.19 -22.59
N GLN A 169 -7.72 4.00 -21.86
CA GLN A 169 -6.96 5.11 -21.31
C GLN A 169 -6.36 5.99 -22.41
N PHE A 170 -5.80 5.40 -23.45
CA PHE A 170 -5.25 6.15 -24.58
C PHE A 170 -6.28 7.08 -25.20
N LEU A 171 -7.49 6.56 -25.47
CA LEU A 171 -8.56 7.38 -26.05
C LEU A 171 -8.96 8.53 -25.11
N LEU A 172 -9.15 8.25 -23.82
CA LEU A 172 -9.51 9.27 -22.83
C LEU A 172 -8.44 10.37 -22.74
N ASN A 173 -7.16 10.00 -22.66
CA ASN A 173 -6.07 10.96 -22.61
C ASN A 173 -5.98 11.75 -23.92
N ALA A 174 -5.86 11.07 -25.07
CA ALA A 174 -5.67 11.73 -26.37
C ALA A 174 -6.81 12.71 -26.68
N TYR A 175 -8.05 12.31 -26.44
CA TYR A 175 -9.21 13.17 -26.64
C TYR A 175 -9.21 14.35 -25.67
N GLY A 176 -8.94 14.09 -24.39
CA GLY A 176 -8.87 15.14 -23.37
C GLY A 176 -7.68 16.11 -23.51
N GLN A 177 -6.60 15.72 -24.20
CA GLN A 177 -5.50 16.62 -24.56
C GLN A 177 -5.82 17.48 -25.80
N ALA A 178 -6.63 16.95 -26.73
CA ALA A 178 -6.98 17.65 -27.96
C ALA A 178 -8.05 18.75 -27.76
N LEU A 179 -8.89 18.63 -26.72
CA LEU A 179 -9.95 19.58 -26.45
C LEU A 179 -9.43 20.85 -25.76
N PRO A 180 -9.86 22.05 -26.19
CA PRO A 180 -9.58 23.28 -25.48
C PRO A 180 -10.44 23.39 -24.21
N GLY A 181 -9.94 24.12 -23.20
CA GLY A 181 -10.66 24.40 -21.97
C GLY A 181 -10.17 23.61 -20.74
N PRO A 182 -10.90 23.68 -19.62
CA PRO A 182 -10.50 23.01 -18.38
C PRO A 182 -10.44 21.49 -18.54
N LYS A 183 -9.44 20.85 -17.91
CA LYS A 183 -9.22 19.40 -17.96
C LYS A 183 -10.43 18.59 -17.50
N ALA A 184 -11.16 19.08 -16.50
CA ALA A 184 -12.40 18.46 -16.04
C ALA A 184 -13.45 18.33 -17.16
N ALA A 185 -13.74 19.42 -17.87
CA ALA A 185 -14.70 19.41 -18.97
C ALA A 185 -14.24 18.58 -20.17
N ALA A 186 -12.93 18.54 -20.41
CA ALA A 186 -12.34 17.67 -21.43
C ALA A 186 -12.46 16.18 -21.05
N GLY A 187 -12.30 15.85 -19.76
CA GLY A 187 -12.50 14.51 -19.22
C GLY A 187 -13.94 14.02 -19.36
N ASP A 188 -14.93 14.85 -19.04
CA ASP A 188 -16.35 14.54 -19.24
C ASP A 188 -16.67 14.22 -20.71
N GLN A 189 -16.19 15.07 -21.63
CA GLN A 189 -16.40 14.85 -23.07
C GLN A 189 -15.71 13.57 -23.57
N ALA A 190 -14.53 13.26 -23.05
CA ALA A 190 -13.82 12.02 -23.39
C ALA A 190 -14.57 10.78 -22.87
N ARG A 191 -15.11 10.83 -21.65
CA ARG A 191 -16.00 9.78 -21.10
C ARG A 191 -17.21 9.60 -21.99
N ASP A 192 -17.89 10.68 -22.37
CA ASP A 192 -19.12 10.60 -23.15
C ASP A 192 -18.88 9.98 -24.54
N LEU A 193 -17.76 10.32 -25.19
CA LEU A 193 -17.32 9.66 -26.42
C LEU A 193 -17.10 8.15 -26.21
N LEU A 194 -16.37 7.78 -25.15
CA LEU A 194 -16.10 6.38 -24.83
C LEU A 194 -17.40 5.59 -24.62
N LEU A 195 -18.33 6.14 -23.86
CA LEU A 195 -19.64 5.54 -23.60
C LEU A 195 -20.49 5.48 -24.87
N HIS A 196 -20.38 6.46 -25.76
CA HIS A 196 -21.04 6.42 -27.07
C HIS A 196 -20.50 5.26 -27.92
N LEU A 197 -19.18 5.09 -28.00
CA LEU A 197 -18.57 3.95 -28.71
C LEU A 197 -19.00 2.60 -28.13
N LEU A 198 -19.07 2.50 -26.80
CA LEU A 198 -19.56 1.30 -26.11
C LEU A 198 -21.02 1.01 -26.50
N ASN A 199 -21.91 2.00 -26.41
CA ASN A 199 -23.33 1.83 -26.70
C ASN A 199 -23.63 1.53 -28.18
N GLN A 200 -22.79 2.02 -29.11
CA GLN A 200 -22.91 1.74 -30.54
C GLN A 200 -22.29 0.40 -30.95
N GLY A 201 -21.79 -0.39 -30.00
CA GLY A 201 -21.17 -1.69 -30.28
C GLY A 201 -19.91 -1.56 -31.13
N ALA A 202 -19.04 -0.59 -30.83
CA ALA A 202 -17.77 -0.47 -31.55
C ALA A 202 -16.94 -1.76 -31.44
N GLY A 203 -16.24 -2.13 -32.52
CA GLY A 203 -15.58 -3.43 -32.66
C GLY A 203 -14.60 -3.78 -31.53
N TYR A 204 -13.91 -2.78 -30.96
CA TYR A 204 -13.04 -2.97 -29.81
C TYR A 204 -13.79 -3.52 -28.58
N PHE A 205 -14.94 -2.92 -28.24
CA PHE A 205 -15.75 -3.32 -27.08
C PHE A 205 -16.47 -4.64 -27.31
N ASN A 206 -17.00 -4.88 -28.52
CA ASN A 206 -17.62 -6.16 -28.87
C ASN A 206 -16.65 -7.33 -28.76
N GLY A 207 -15.38 -7.12 -29.13
CA GLY A 207 -14.32 -8.12 -29.05
C GLY A 207 -13.62 -8.21 -27.70
N ASN A 208 -13.90 -7.32 -26.75
CA ASN A 208 -13.16 -7.22 -25.49
C ASN A 208 -14.09 -6.93 -24.29
N ALA A 209 -14.59 -8.00 -23.66
CA ALA A 209 -15.48 -7.90 -22.50
C ALA A 209 -14.86 -7.14 -21.32
N ALA A 210 -13.55 -7.29 -21.08
CA ALA A 210 -12.86 -6.60 -20.00
C ALA A 210 -12.79 -5.08 -20.24
N ALA A 211 -12.53 -4.66 -21.49
CA ALA A 211 -12.58 -3.26 -21.88
C ALA A 211 -14.00 -2.69 -21.73
N SER A 212 -15.02 -3.45 -22.14
CA SER A 212 -16.43 -3.07 -22.01
C SER A 212 -16.83 -2.88 -20.54
N ALA A 213 -16.51 -3.84 -19.68
CA ALA A 213 -16.78 -3.73 -18.24
C ALA A 213 -16.02 -2.56 -17.59
N ARG A 214 -14.84 -2.21 -18.10
CA ARG A 214 -14.10 -1.03 -17.61
C ARG A 214 -14.72 0.27 -18.10
N ALA A 215 -15.08 0.38 -19.38
CA ALA A 215 -15.74 1.55 -19.92
C ALA A 215 -17.10 1.81 -19.24
N ASP A 216 -17.88 0.75 -18.98
CA ASP A 216 -19.18 0.86 -18.33
C ASP A 216 -19.09 1.40 -16.89
N ARG A 217 -18.04 1.01 -16.15
CA ARG A 217 -17.73 1.58 -14.81
C ARG A 217 -17.49 3.09 -14.83
N LEU A 218 -17.14 3.67 -15.98
CA LEU A 218 -16.89 5.10 -16.11
C LEU A 218 -18.17 5.94 -16.20
N ARG A 219 -19.36 5.34 -16.31
CA ARG A 219 -20.64 6.10 -16.30
C ARG A 219 -20.80 7.00 -15.08
N GLY A 220 -20.34 6.54 -13.91
CA GLY A 220 -20.40 7.30 -12.65
C GLY A 220 -19.09 8.00 -12.29
N ALA A 221 -18.09 8.02 -13.17
CA ALA A 221 -16.79 8.60 -12.88
C ALA A 221 -16.88 10.14 -12.84
N THR A 222 -16.33 10.72 -11.77
CA THR A 222 -16.21 12.18 -11.61
C THR A 222 -15.05 12.71 -12.46
N ALA A 223 -15.11 14.00 -12.83
CA ALA A 223 -14.04 14.66 -13.56
C ALA A 223 -12.66 14.55 -12.86
N PRO A 224 -12.53 14.78 -11.53
CA PRO A 224 -11.30 14.50 -10.79
C PRO A 224 -10.74 13.10 -11.01
N TYR A 225 -11.58 12.08 -10.86
CA TYR A 225 -11.18 10.69 -11.05
C TYR A 225 -10.71 10.42 -12.47
N LEU A 226 -11.41 10.93 -13.49
CA LEU A 226 -11.04 10.74 -14.89
C LEU A 226 -9.68 11.37 -15.21
N VAL A 227 -9.45 12.58 -14.72
CA VAL A 227 -8.17 13.29 -14.92
C VAL A 227 -7.03 12.52 -14.25
N HIS A 228 -7.20 12.11 -12.99
CA HIS A 228 -6.15 11.40 -12.24
C HIS A 228 -5.92 9.95 -12.69
N GLU A 229 -6.94 9.21 -13.11
CA GLU A 229 -6.72 7.80 -13.47
C GLU A 229 -6.42 7.60 -14.96
N TYR A 230 -6.86 8.51 -15.83
CA TYR A 230 -6.83 8.26 -17.27
C TYR A 230 -6.15 9.35 -18.11
N MET A 231 -5.92 10.57 -17.60
CA MET A 231 -5.38 11.66 -18.42
C MET A 231 -3.88 11.95 -18.19
N HIS A 232 -3.18 10.97 -17.64
CA HIS A 232 -1.72 11.02 -17.45
C HIS A 232 -0.96 10.62 -18.72
N SER A 233 -0.08 11.49 -19.19
CA SER A 233 0.70 11.26 -20.40
C SER A 233 1.93 10.36 -20.18
N GLY A 234 2.44 10.30 -18.95
CA GLY A 234 3.55 9.43 -18.57
C GLY A 234 3.16 7.99 -18.19
N TRP A 235 1.85 7.69 -18.15
CA TRP A 235 1.36 6.40 -17.67
C TRP A 235 1.72 5.26 -18.63
N GLN A 236 2.43 4.25 -18.12
CA GLN A 236 2.88 3.09 -18.87
C GLN A 236 2.94 1.87 -17.95
N PRO A 237 1.96 0.95 -17.99
CA PRO A 237 2.05 -0.34 -17.32
C PRO A 237 3.30 -1.11 -17.76
N ALA A 238 3.89 -1.87 -16.84
CA ALA A 238 5.15 -2.60 -17.06
C ALA A 238 4.98 -4.10 -16.81
N TYR A 239 5.83 -4.92 -17.42
CA TYR A 239 6.00 -6.31 -17.00
C TYR A 239 6.95 -6.40 -15.80
N HIS A 240 6.74 -7.36 -14.90
CA HIS A 240 7.64 -7.57 -13.75
C HIS A 240 9.11 -7.69 -14.18
N ALA A 241 9.41 -8.45 -15.24
CA ALA A 241 10.78 -8.59 -15.73
C ALA A 241 11.44 -7.26 -16.12
N GLN A 242 10.69 -6.32 -16.72
CA GLN A 242 11.21 -5.00 -17.07
C GLN A 242 11.53 -4.18 -15.81
N VAL A 243 10.65 -4.21 -14.80
CA VAL A 243 10.91 -3.53 -13.52
C VAL A 243 12.11 -4.14 -12.80
N ALA A 244 12.27 -5.45 -12.84
CA ALA A 244 13.43 -6.13 -12.28
C ALA A 244 14.73 -5.72 -13.00
N ASP A 245 14.71 -5.60 -14.32
CA ASP A 245 15.87 -5.17 -15.12
C ASP A 245 16.23 -3.70 -14.86
N ASP A 246 15.23 -2.81 -14.81
CA ASP A 246 15.43 -1.38 -14.50
C ASP A 246 16.15 -1.17 -13.16
N LEU A 247 15.81 -2.00 -12.17
CA LEU A 247 16.37 -1.95 -10.82
C LEU A 247 17.67 -2.76 -10.66
N ALA A 248 18.01 -3.65 -11.59
CA ALA A 248 19.18 -4.51 -11.50
C ALA A 248 20.49 -3.72 -11.42
N ALA A 249 20.59 -2.57 -12.11
CA ALA A 249 21.75 -1.69 -12.05
C ALA A 249 22.00 -1.12 -10.64
N ALA A 250 20.95 -1.00 -9.82
CA ALA A 250 21.03 -0.62 -8.41
C ALA A 250 21.45 -1.79 -7.48
N LYS A 251 21.76 -2.96 -8.05
CA LYS A 251 22.05 -4.22 -7.34
C LYS A 251 20.85 -4.72 -6.52
N LEU A 252 19.64 -4.38 -6.98
CA LEU A 252 18.39 -4.85 -6.41
C LEU A 252 18.02 -6.20 -7.02
N SER A 253 17.42 -7.05 -6.21
CA SER A 253 16.83 -8.31 -6.65
C SER A 253 15.45 -8.46 -6.03
N TYR A 254 14.50 -8.97 -6.81
CA TYR A 254 13.15 -9.23 -6.32
C TYR A 254 13.21 -10.19 -5.13
N ALA A 255 12.56 -9.82 -4.03
CA ALA A 255 12.56 -10.55 -2.78
C ALA A 255 11.20 -11.21 -2.51
N GLY A 256 10.09 -10.54 -2.80
CA GLY A 256 8.73 -11.04 -2.60
C GLY A 256 7.68 -9.95 -2.82
N SER A 257 6.40 -10.30 -2.62
CA SER A 257 5.28 -9.35 -2.74
C SER A 257 4.87 -8.82 -1.37
N ALA A 258 4.60 -7.53 -1.28
CA ALA A 258 3.96 -6.93 -0.11
C ALA A 258 2.49 -7.36 0.02
N ALA A 259 1.85 -7.89 -1.02
CA ALA A 259 0.60 -8.63 -0.86
C ALA A 259 0.93 -10.04 -0.35
N TRP A 260 0.78 -10.28 0.96
CA TRP A 260 1.31 -11.49 1.61
C TRP A 260 0.85 -12.80 0.96
N VAL A 261 -0.42 -12.87 0.54
CA VAL A 261 -0.99 -14.03 -0.16
C VAL A 261 -0.22 -14.38 -1.42
N GLU A 262 0.36 -13.41 -2.13
CA GLU A 262 1.07 -13.64 -3.39
C GLU A 262 2.44 -14.31 -3.20
N ASN A 263 2.92 -14.41 -1.95
CA ASN A 263 4.13 -15.17 -1.61
C ASN A 263 3.86 -16.68 -1.44
N PHE A 264 2.60 -17.12 -1.55
CA PHE A 264 2.20 -18.53 -1.49
C PHE A 264 1.74 -18.97 -2.89
N PRO A 265 2.61 -19.61 -3.70
CA PRO A 265 2.26 -20.00 -5.07
C PRO A 265 1.01 -20.88 -5.17
N ASP A 266 0.76 -21.72 -4.17
CA ASP A 266 -0.40 -22.62 -4.10
C ASP A 266 -1.72 -21.92 -3.80
N LEU A 267 -1.70 -20.66 -3.35
CA LEU A 267 -2.91 -19.82 -3.27
C LEU A 267 -3.22 -19.13 -4.60
N MET A 268 -2.25 -19.07 -5.52
CA MET A 268 -2.32 -18.26 -6.75
C MET A 268 -2.41 -19.10 -8.01
N MET A 269 -1.81 -20.29 -7.99
CA MET A 269 -1.58 -21.11 -9.18
C MET A 269 -1.82 -22.59 -8.85
N THR A 270 -2.44 -23.31 -9.79
CA THR A 270 -2.53 -24.77 -9.74
C THR A 270 -1.13 -25.40 -9.77
N ARG A 271 -1.02 -26.67 -9.39
CA ARG A 271 0.29 -27.35 -9.38
C ARG A 271 0.99 -27.33 -10.74
N ALA A 272 0.25 -27.59 -11.83
CA ALA A 272 0.79 -27.55 -13.18
C ALA A 272 1.30 -26.15 -13.58
N GLN A 273 0.60 -25.09 -13.16
CA GLN A 273 1.04 -23.71 -13.38
C GLN A 273 2.27 -23.34 -12.53
N GLN A 274 2.38 -23.85 -11.31
CA GLN A 274 3.57 -23.69 -10.48
C GLN A 274 4.79 -24.36 -11.14
N ASP A 275 4.64 -25.59 -11.63
CA ASP A 275 5.71 -26.32 -12.32
C ASP A 275 6.13 -25.57 -13.61
N MET A 276 5.17 -24.97 -14.33
CA MET A 276 5.43 -24.11 -15.49
C MET A 276 6.22 -22.85 -15.13
N ALA A 277 5.85 -22.15 -14.05
CA ALA A 277 6.57 -20.97 -13.58
C ALA A 277 7.99 -21.33 -13.08
N ALA A 278 8.13 -22.46 -12.38
CA ALA A 278 9.41 -22.94 -11.88
C ALA A 278 10.39 -23.36 -12.99
N ALA A 279 9.88 -23.71 -14.17
CA ALA A 279 10.70 -24.01 -15.35
C ALA A 279 11.27 -22.76 -16.04
N ALA A 280 10.87 -21.55 -15.63
CA ALA A 280 11.37 -20.32 -16.22
C ALA A 280 12.89 -20.13 -15.94
N PRO A 281 13.68 -19.57 -16.89
CA PRO A 281 15.14 -19.46 -16.73
C PRO A 281 15.60 -18.55 -15.60
N THR A 282 14.77 -17.58 -15.20
CA THR A 282 15.08 -16.62 -14.14
C THR A 282 13.88 -16.40 -13.23
N ARG A 283 14.12 -15.95 -12.00
CA ARG A 283 13.06 -15.60 -11.05
C ARG A 283 12.13 -14.50 -11.62
N ALA A 284 12.70 -13.53 -12.32
CA ALA A 284 11.92 -12.45 -12.94
C ALA A 284 10.96 -12.99 -14.02
N LEU A 285 11.41 -13.97 -14.82
CA LEU A 285 10.53 -14.63 -15.79
C LEU A 285 9.51 -15.55 -15.12
N ALA A 286 9.86 -16.23 -14.02
CA ALA A 286 8.91 -17.03 -13.25
C ALA A 286 7.74 -16.18 -12.71
N GLU A 287 8.04 -15.00 -12.15
CA GLU A 287 7.02 -14.04 -11.71
C GLU A 287 6.22 -13.45 -12.88
N THR A 288 6.87 -13.22 -14.02
CA THR A 288 6.16 -12.79 -15.24
C THR A 288 5.18 -13.88 -15.71
N VAL A 289 5.58 -15.15 -15.70
CA VAL A 289 4.68 -16.27 -16.01
C VAL A 289 3.50 -16.31 -15.04
N LYS A 290 3.75 -16.12 -13.74
CA LYS A 290 2.69 -16.00 -12.73
C LYS A 290 1.73 -14.86 -13.07
N ASP A 291 2.21 -13.70 -13.52
CA ASP A 291 1.34 -12.58 -13.93
C ASP A 291 0.42 -12.94 -15.10
N TYR A 292 0.88 -13.78 -16.04
CA TYR A 292 0.03 -14.30 -17.12
C TYR A 292 -1.02 -15.30 -16.60
N VAL A 293 -0.66 -16.13 -15.61
CA VAL A 293 -1.58 -17.09 -15.00
C VAL A 293 -2.70 -16.38 -14.24
N THR A 294 -2.37 -15.34 -13.46
CA THR A 294 -3.34 -14.61 -12.62
C THR A 294 -3.96 -13.39 -13.30
N ASN A 295 -3.52 -13.06 -14.52
CA ASN A 295 -3.85 -11.82 -15.22
C ASN A 295 -3.61 -10.57 -14.33
N GLN A 296 -2.45 -10.53 -13.67
CA GLN A 296 -2.13 -9.58 -12.61
C GLN A 296 -2.20 -8.11 -13.08
N PRO A 297 -3.08 -7.27 -12.51
CA PRO A 297 -3.21 -5.87 -12.90
C PRO A 297 -2.34 -4.92 -12.04
N LEU A 298 -1.99 -5.30 -10.82
CA LEU A 298 -1.25 -4.43 -9.89
C LEU A 298 -0.24 -5.27 -9.13
N ARG A 299 1.04 -4.94 -9.24
CA ARG A 299 2.08 -5.55 -8.41
C ARG A 299 2.47 -4.65 -7.25
N ARG A 300 2.93 -5.27 -6.17
CA ARG A 300 3.35 -4.64 -4.92
C ARG A 300 4.68 -5.28 -4.53
N ASP A 301 5.71 -5.06 -5.33
CA ASP A 301 6.95 -5.80 -5.24
C ASP A 301 7.92 -5.19 -4.21
N ILE A 302 8.65 -6.07 -3.54
CA ILE A 302 9.75 -5.72 -2.65
C ILE A 302 11.04 -6.22 -3.30
N PHE A 303 11.99 -5.31 -3.48
CA PHE A 303 13.33 -5.58 -3.96
C PHE A 303 14.33 -5.31 -2.83
N VAL A 304 15.39 -6.11 -2.73
CA VAL A 304 16.43 -5.93 -1.70
C VAL A 304 17.79 -5.79 -2.36
N ARG A 305 18.61 -4.89 -1.82
CA ARG A 305 19.98 -4.66 -2.32
C ARG A 305 20.92 -5.69 -1.71
N GLY A 306 21.27 -6.73 -2.48
CA GLY A 306 22.07 -7.85 -1.97
C GLY A 306 21.31 -8.65 -0.91
N PRO A 307 20.23 -9.36 -1.29
CA PRO A 307 19.41 -10.10 -0.35
C PRO A 307 20.19 -11.20 0.36
N LEU A 308 19.90 -11.40 1.66
CA LEU A 308 20.36 -12.54 2.43
C LEU A 308 19.20 -13.52 2.63
N ALA A 309 19.41 -14.78 2.29
CA ALA A 309 18.45 -15.83 2.57
C ALA A 309 18.45 -16.15 4.08
N LEU A 310 17.26 -16.31 4.66
CA LEU A 310 17.10 -16.82 6.01
C LEU A 310 17.23 -18.34 5.98
N ASP A 311 18.02 -18.89 6.90
CA ASP A 311 17.97 -20.32 7.17
C ASP A 311 16.64 -20.71 7.85
N ALA A 312 16.35 -22.01 7.89
CA ALA A 312 15.09 -22.52 8.44
C ALA A 312 14.88 -22.11 9.91
N ARG A 313 15.94 -22.11 10.73
CA ARG A 313 15.85 -21.76 12.16
C ARG A 313 15.59 -20.27 12.33
N GLN A 314 16.32 -19.43 11.61
CA GLN A 314 16.15 -17.97 11.60
C GLN A 314 14.74 -17.60 11.14
N ARG A 315 14.25 -18.24 10.08
CA ARG A 315 12.91 -18.01 9.55
C ARG A 315 11.84 -18.41 10.56
N VAL A 316 11.93 -19.59 11.15
CA VAL A 316 10.99 -20.03 12.20
C VAL A 316 11.00 -19.10 13.40
N ALA A 317 12.18 -18.69 13.88
CA ALA A 317 12.29 -17.77 15.02
C ALA A 317 11.64 -16.40 14.71
N ARG A 318 11.89 -15.84 13.53
CA ARG A 318 11.30 -14.55 13.11
C ARG A 318 9.79 -14.64 12.91
N LEU A 319 9.32 -15.71 12.27
CA LEU A 319 7.89 -15.95 12.11
C LEU A 319 7.21 -16.13 13.47
N GLY A 320 7.80 -16.93 14.37
CA GLY A 320 7.27 -17.13 15.73
C GLY A 320 7.11 -15.82 16.51
N ALA A 321 8.02 -14.86 16.31
CA ALA A 321 7.98 -13.54 16.95
C ALA A 321 7.00 -12.54 16.29
N LEU A 322 6.42 -12.85 15.12
CA LEU A 322 5.44 -12.01 14.45
C LEU A 322 4.21 -11.85 15.37
N ARG A 323 3.89 -10.62 15.74
CA ARG A 323 2.68 -10.27 16.50
C ARG A 323 1.57 -9.85 15.55
N LEU A 324 0.35 -10.32 15.84
CA LEU A 324 -0.84 -10.06 15.04
C LEU A 324 -1.96 -9.52 15.92
N VAL A 325 -2.83 -8.71 15.33
CA VAL A 325 -4.03 -8.16 15.97
C VAL A 325 -5.23 -8.29 15.04
N ALA A 326 -6.42 -8.48 15.61
CA ALA A 326 -7.68 -8.41 14.89
C ALA A 326 -8.12 -6.95 14.69
N LEU A 327 -8.48 -6.60 13.45
CA LEU A 327 -8.89 -5.24 13.05
C LEU A 327 -10.37 -4.95 13.26
N GLY A 328 -11.21 -6.00 13.14
CA GLY A 328 -12.66 -5.93 13.37
C GLY A 328 -13.03 -6.21 14.82
N GLU A 329 -14.32 -6.11 15.14
CA GLU A 329 -14.85 -6.50 16.45
C GLU A 329 -14.91 -8.02 16.64
N PRO A 330 -14.77 -8.52 17.87
CA PRO A 330 -14.98 -9.93 18.17
C PRO A 330 -16.35 -10.41 17.67
N GLY A 331 -16.35 -11.49 16.88
CA GLY A 331 -17.58 -12.06 16.31
C GLY A 331 -18.10 -11.37 15.04
N ALA A 332 -17.38 -10.37 14.50
CA ALA A 332 -17.72 -9.78 13.21
C ALA A 332 -17.73 -10.85 12.10
N ALA A 333 -18.67 -10.72 11.16
CA ALA A 333 -18.75 -11.59 10.00
C ALA A 333 -17.48 -11.46 9.14
N LEU A 334 -16.98 -12.60 8.66
CA LEU A 334 -15.87 -12.61 7.73
C LEU A 334 -16.32 -12.16 6.34
N PRO A 335 -15.47 -11.44 5.60
CA PRO A 335 -15.72 -11.17 4.19
C PRO A 335 -15.66 -12.46 3.38
N ASP A 336 -16.27 -12.45 2.20
CA ASP A 336 -16.07 -13.54 1.24
C ASP A 336 -14.65 -13.43 0.65
N PHE A 337 -13.89 -14.51 0.79
CA PHE A 337 -12.51 -14.56 0.31
C PHE A 337 -12.49 -15.25 -1.05
N THR A 338 -12.12 -14.51 -2.10
CA THR A 338 -11.90 -15.07 -3.43
C THR A 338 -10.43 -14.94 -3.81
N LEU A 339 -9.78 -16.08 -4.06
CA LEU A 339 -8.42 -16.19 -4.59
C LEU A 339 -8.46 -16.44 -6.11
N PRO A 340 -7.34 -16.32 -6.84
CA PRO A 340 -7.30 -16.64 -8.27
C PRO A 340 -7.76 -18.08 -8.60
N LEU A 341 -7.61 -19.01 -7.66
CA LEU A 341 -8.06 -20.41 -7.79
C LEU A 341 -9.50 -20.65 -7.32
N GLY A 342 -10.20 -19.63 -6.84
CA GLY A 342 -11.52 -19.73 -6.22
C GLY A 342 -11.49 -19.57 -4.69
N PRO A 343 -12.45 -20.16 -3.95
CA PRO A 343 -12.49 -20.04 -2.49
C PRO A 343 -11.28 -20.73 -1.84
N PRO A 344 -10.89 -20.33 -0.61
CA PRO A 344 -9.80 -20.96 0.11
C PRO A 344 -10.05 -22.46 0.37
N ASP A 345 -8.96 -23.23 0.42
CA ASP A 345 -9.00 -24.63 0.80
C ASP A 345 -9.69 -24.82 2.18
N PRO A 346 -10.54 -25.84 2.36
CA PRO A 346 -11.20 -26.12 3.64
C PRO A 346 -10.24 -26.28 4.84
N GLU A 347 -9.07 -26.88 4.65
CA GLU A 347 -8.05 -27.04 5.70
C GLU A 347 -7.43 -25.72 6.13
N VAL A 348 -7.39 -24.74 5.22
CA VAL A 348 -6.92 -23.38 5.51
C VAL A 348 -8.03 -22.57 6.17
N SER A 349 -9.24 -22.59 5.60
CA SER A 349 -10.37 -21.78 6.08
C SER A 349 -10.91 -22.22 7.44
N ARG A 350 -10.82 -23.51 7.80
CA ARG A 350 -11.20 -23.98 9.15
C ARG A 350 -10.41 -23.32 10.28
N LEU A 351 -9.24 -22.74 9.98
CA LEU A 351 -8.39 -22.05 10.96
C LEU A 351 -8.82 -20.60 11.22
N PHE A 352 -9.71 -20.02 10.41
CA PHE A 352 -10.05 -18.59 10.51
C PHE A 352 -10.67 -18.22 11.85
N HIS A 353 -11.73 -18.92 12.25
CA HIS A 353 -12.41 -18.64 13.52
C HIS A 353 -11.56 -18.98 14.75
N PRO A 354 -10.84 -20.12 14.80
CA PRO A 354 -9.91 -20.40 15.89
C PRO A 354 -8.84 -19.31 16.09
N VAL A 355 -8.24 -18.80 15.01
CA VAL A 355 -7.27 -17.69 15.08
C VAL A 355 -7.92 -16.44 15.68
N LEU A 356 -9.11 -16.07 15.20
CA LEU A 356 -9.81 -14.88 15.69
C LEU A 356 -10.26 -15.01 17.14
N ALA A 357 -10.61 -16.23 17.58
CA ALA A 357 -10.96 -16.48 18.98
C ALA A 357 -9.78 -16.20 19.93
N VAL A 358 -8.55 -16.53 19.51
CA VAL A 358 -7.35 -16.17 20.30
C VAL A 358 -7.14 -14.66 20.30
N LEU A 359 -7.21 -14.03 19.12
CA LEU A 359 -6.96 -12.60 18.95
C LEU A 359 -8.07 -11.70 19.51
N ALA A 360 -9.25 -12.25 19.84
CA ALA A 360 -10.27 -11.55 20.61
C ALA A 360 -9.80 -11.19 22.03
N GLY A 361 -8.82 -11.92 22.58
CA GLY A 361 -8.16 -11.59 23.84
C GLY A 361 -7.10 -10.49 23.74
N GLY A 362 -6.79 -10.00 22.54
CA GLY A 362 -5.76 -9.01 22.28
C GLY A 362 -4.65 -9.51 21.34
N PRO A 363 -3.61 -8.69 21.10
CA PRO A 363 -2.50 -9.08 20.24
C PRO A 363 -1.77 -10.34 20.73
N ALA A 364 -1.42 -11.23 19.81
CA ALA A 364 -0.69 -12.48 20.12
C ALA A 364 0.43 -12.73 19.11
N THR A 365 1.49 -13.42 19.52
CA THR A 365 2.54 -13.86 18.59
C THR A 365 2.09 -15.08 17.78
N LEU A 366 2.73 -15.33 16.65
CA LEU A 366 2.50 -16.57 15.89
C LEU A 366 2.86 -17.80 16.73
N ALA A 367 3.88 -17.71 17.59
CA ALA A 367 4.21 -18.80 18.50
C ALA A 367 3.06 -19.09 19.48
N ASP A 368 2.45 -18.05 20.05
CA ASP A 368 1.28 -18.19 20.93
C ASP A 368 0.08 -18.79 20.19
N LEU A 369 -0.16 -18.36 18.94
CA LEU A 369 -1.21 -18.91 18.09
C LEU A 369 -0.97 -20.40 17.83
N VAL A 370 0.24 -20.80 17.44
CA VAL A 370 0.58 -22.20 17.20
C VAL A 370 0.39 -23.04 18.47
N GLU A 371 0.86 -22.56 19.62
CA GLU A 371 0.70 -23.28 20.90
C GLU A 371 -0.77 -23.45 21.29
N HIS A 372 -1.58 -22.40 21.12
CA HIS A 372 -2.99 -22.46 21.44
C HIS A 372 -3.75 -23.39 20.49
N LEU A 373 -3.56 -23.21 19.18
CA LEU A 373 -4.26 -24.00 18.17
C LEU A 373 -3.87 -25.47 18.21
N ALA A 374 -2.60 -25.79 18.53
CA ALA A 374 -2.17 -27.17 18.73
C ALA A 374 -2.91 -27.91 19.85
N ARG A 375 -3.47 -27.17 20.82
CA ARG A 375 -4.25 -27.74 21.93
C ARG A 375 -5.75 -27.77 21.66
N THR A 376 -6.26 -26.87 20.80
CA THR A 376 -7.70 -26.64 20.65
C THR A 376 -8.27 -27.09 19.32
N VAL A 377 -7.45 -27.19 18.27
CA VAL A 377 -7.87 -27.61 16.94
C VAL A 377 -7.62 -29.11 16.78
N PRO A 378 -8.64 -29.92 16.45
CA PRO A 378 -8.47 -31.34 16.16
C PRO A 378 -7.51 -31.58 14.99
N ASP A 379 -6.79 -32.71 15.05
CA ASP A 379 -5.85 -33.16 14.03
C ASP A 379 -4.74 -32.15 13.70
N TRP A 380 -4.31 -31.37 14.70
CA TRP A 380 -3.16 -30.49 14.55
C TRP A 380 -1.88 -31.29 14.35
N GLY A 381 -1.26 -31.13 13.18
CA GLY A 381 -0.06 -31.85 12.77
C GLY A 381 1.01 -30.95 12.17
N HIS A 382 2.04 -31.56 11.60
CA HIS A 382 3.16 -30.85 10.99
C HIS A 382 2.71 -29.87 9.89
N ASP A 383 1.75 -30.29 9.06
CA ASP A 383 1.28 -29.47 7.93
C ASP A 383 0.38 -28.31 8.38
N SER A 384 -0.19 -28.38 9.58
CA SER A 384 -1.07 -27.34 10.15
C SER A 384 -0.35 -26.01 10.34
N ALA A 385 0.94 -26.01 10.65
CA ALA A 385 1.73 -24.78 10.71
C ALA A 385 1.86 -24.11 9.33
N GLY A 386 1.95 -24.92 8.26
CA GLY A 386 1.95 -24.44 6.87
C GLY A 386 0.59 -23.86 6.47
N TRP A 387 -0.51 -24.51 6.86
CA TRP A 387 -1.86 -24.00 6.64
C TRP A 387 -2.15 -22.72 7.42
N LEU A 388 -1.65 -22.61 8.65
CA LEU A 388 -1.81 -21.41 9.46
C LEU A 388 -1.23 -20.17 8.76
N LEU A 389 -0.03 -20.26 8.19
CA LEU A 389 0.57 -19.13 7.47
C LEU A 389 -0.29 -18.66 6.28
N ARG A 390 -0.90 -19.60 5.55
CA ARG A 390 -1.83 -19.30 4.45
C ARG A 390 -3.10 -18.65 4.97
N ALA A 391 -3.64 -19.18 6.07
CA ALA A 391 -4.84 -18.64 6.69
C ALA A 391 -4.62 -17.20 7.14
N LEU A 392 -3.48 -16.93 7.78
CA LEU A 392 -3.08 -15.59 8.19
C LEU A 392 -2.91 -14.66 6.98
N ALA A 393 -2.26 -15.11 5.92
CA ALA A 393 -2.12 -14.32 4.70
C ALA A 393 -3.49 -13.93 4.11
N ILE A 394 -4.45 -14.87 4.05
CA ILE A 394 -5.81 -14.63 3.55
C ILE A 394 -6.58 -13.64 4.44
N LEU A 395 -6.56 -13.85 5.76
CA LEU A 395 -7.22 -12.95 6.71
C LEU A 395 -6.63 -11.54 6.67
N VAL A 396 -5.31 -11.44 6.51
CA VAL A 396 -4.63 -10.15 6.29
C VAL A 396 -5.04 -9.55 4.96
N ALA A 397 -5.11 -10.33 3.87
CA ALA A 397 -5.54 -9.81 2.56
C ALA A 397 -6.95 -9.21 2.61
N GLY A 398 -7.87 -9.81 3.36
CA GLY A 398 -9.24 -9.30 3.58
C GLY A 398 -9.40 -8.27 4.70
N ASP A 399 -8.32 -7.62 5.15
CA ASP A 399 -8.35 -6.58 6.21
C ASP A 399 -9.00 -7.05 7.54
N VAL A 400 -8.89 -8.35 7.85
CA VAL A 400 -9.37 -8.91 9.13
C VAL A 400 -8.27 -8.85 10.19
N LEU A 401 -7.02 -9.07 9.78
CA LEU A 401 -5.83 -9.06 10.64
C LEU A 401 -4.79 -8.06 10.15
N ALA A 402 -3.93 -7.60 11.07
CA ALA A 402 -2.71 -6.87 10.73
C ALA A 402 -1.54 -7.32 11.60
N PRO A 403 -0.30 -7.20 11.12
CA PRO A 403 0.85 -7.24 12.02
C PRO A 403 0.79 -6.06 12.99
N CYS A 404 1.30 -6.25 14.20
CA CYS A 404 1.34 -5.19 15.20
C CYS A 404 2.70 -5.09 15.91
N LEU A 405 2.96 -3.93 16.49
CA LEU A 405 4.17 -3.64 17.24
C LEU A 405 4.20 -4.36 18.60
N ALA A 406 5.38 -4.36 19.24
CA ALA A 406 5.52 -4.81 20.61
C ALA A 406 4.99 -3.76 21.60
N ASP A 407 4.57 -4.18 22.79
CA ASP A 407 3.87 -3.32 23.75
C ASP A 407 4.67 -2.05 24.12
N GLY A 408 5.98 -2.17 24.30
CA GLY A 408 6.84 -1.01 24.56
C GLY A 408 6.86 0.01 23.41
N GLN A 409 6.81 -0.45 22.17
CA GLN A 409 6.74 0.43 20.98
C GLN A 409 5.35 1.07 20.87
N ILE A 410 4.29 0.32 21.15
CA ILE A 410 2.91 0.83 21.17
C ILE A 410 2.79 1.97 22.18
N GLN A 411 3.29 1.77 23.41
CA GLN A 411 3.24 2.80 24.45
C GLN A 411 4.04 4.05 24.07
N ALA A 412 5.20 3.90 23.44
CA ALA A 412 6.01 5.03 22.98
C ALA A 412 5.32 5.83 21.85
N ALA A 413 4.60 5.15 20.95
CA ALA A 413 3.94 5.75 19.80
C ALA A 413 2.62 6.47 20.13
N LEU A 414 1.89 5.96 21.13
CA LEU A 414 0.52 6.39 21.43
C LEU A 414 0.34 7.92 21.59
N PRO A 415 1.22 8.66 22.29
CA PRO A 415 1.07 10.11 22.41
C PRO A 415 1.18 10.84 21.06
N GLY A 416 2.08 10.40 20.17
CA GLY A 416 2.25 10.99 18.83
C GLY A 416 1.06 10.70 17.93
N VAL A 417 0.58 9.45 17.96
CA VAL A 417 -0.60 9.00 17.23
C VAL A 417 -1.85 9.81 17.62
N ARG A 418 -2.09 10.00 18.92
CA ARG A 418 -3.21 10.82 19.42
C ARG A 418 -3.18 12.24 18.87
N ARG A 419 -2.02 12.91 18.96
CA ARG A 419 -1.85 14.30 18.46
C ARG A 419 -2.05 14.40 16.95
N LEU A 420 -1.53 13.44 16.18
CA LEU A 420 -1.74 13.42 14.74
C LEU A 420 -3.21 13.23 14.37
N ASN A 421 -3.88 12.25 14.97
CA ASN A 421 -5.29 12.01 14.69
C ASN A 421 -6.16 13.20 15.09
N GLN A 422 -5.86 13.87 16.21
CA GLN A 422 -6.49 15.15 16.59
C GLN A 422 -6.29 16.23 15.53
N ALA A 423 -5.06 16.42 15.05
CA ALA A 423 -4.75 17.40 14.02
C ALA A 423 -5.47 17.10 12.69
N LEU A 424 -5.55 15.82 12.29
CA LEU A 424 -6.24 15.38 11.08
C LEU A 424 -7.75 15.64 11.14
N LEU A 425 -8.40 15.31 12.27
CA LEU A 425 -9.83 15.56 12.43
C LEU A 425 -10.12 17.06 12.51
N ALA A 426 -9.31 17.82 13.24
CA ALA A 426 -9.46 19.28 13.31
C ALA A 426 -9.29 19.93 11.93
N ASP A 427 -8.30 19.49 11.15
CA ASP A 427 -8.09 19.97 9.78
C ASP A 427 -9.31 19.71 8.90
N SER A 428 -9.83 18.48 8.94
CA SER A 428 -10.96 18.05 8.11
C SER A 428 -12.24 18.82 8.42
N LEU A 429 -12.47 19.16 9.70
CA LEU A 429 -13.61 19.98 10.13
C LEU A 429 -13.50 21.44 9.67
N VAL A 430 -12.29 21.99 9.57
CA VAL A 430 -12.05 23.37 9.09
C VAL A 430 -12.10 23.43 7.55
N THR A 431 -11.50 22.47 6.85
CA THR A 431 -11.48 22.43 5.39
C THR A 431 -12.81 22.00 4.78
N GLY A 432 -13.52 21.04 5.40
CA GLY A 432 -14.85 20.60 4.94
C GLY A 432 -15.93 21.69 5.07
N ALA A 433 -15.68 22.74 5.86
CA ALA A 433 -16.55 23.92 5.94
C ALA A 433 -16.24 24.99 4.88
N THR A 434 -15.10 24.91 4.18
CA THR A 434 -14.60 26.01 3.33
C THR A 434 -14.24 25.64 1.89
N LEU A 435 -14.01 24.36 1.56
CA LEU A 435 -13.70 23.89 0.21
C LEU A 435 -14.33 22.52 -0.07
N ASP A 436 -14.84 22.37 -1.31
CA ASP A 436 -15.39 21.18 -2.01
C ASP A 436 -16.12 20.10 -1.16
N PRO A 437 -17.41 19.79 -1.42
CA PRO A 437 -18.11 18.68 -0.78
C PRO A 437 -17.45 17.29 -0.97
N GLU A 438 -16.43 17.16 -1.82
CA GLU A 438 -15.60 15.95 -1.94
C GLU A 438 -14.41 15.86 -0.97
N ILE A 439 -14.11 16.88 -0.14
CA ILE A 439 -13.12 16.76 0.96
C ILE A 439 -13.70 15.84 2.05
N ARG A 440 -13.51 14.53 1.85
CA ARG A 440 -13.91 13.49 2.78
C ARG A 440 -13.00 13.50 4.01
N LEU A 441 -13.57 13.17 5.17
CA LEU A 441 -12.80 12.74 6.34
C LEU A 441 -11.69 11.77 5.91
N PRO A 442 -10.51 11.79 6.57
CA PRO A 442 -9.45 10.86 6.21
C PRO A 442 -10.02 9.45 6.29
N GLU A 443 -9.87 8.61 5.27
CA GLU A 443 -10.45 7.24 5.32
C GLU A 443 -9.76 6.37 6.39
N ARG A 444 -8.61 6.83 6.92
CA ARG A 444 -7.76 6.11 7.85
C ARG A 444 -7.16 7.03 8.92
N LEU A 445 -7.01 6.50 10.13
CA LEU A 445 -6.35 7.14 11.25
C LEU A 445 -5.03 6.42 11.58
N ALA A 446 -4.07 7.14 12.14
CA ALA A 446 -2.84 6.55 12.64
C ALA A 446 -3.14 5.61 13.83
N SER A 447 -2.37 4.53 13.95
CA SER A 447 -2.52 3.48 14.95
C SER A 447 -1.17 3.13 15.56
N ALA A 448 -1.06 3.27 16.89
CA ALA A 448 0.12 2.86 17.63
C ALA A 448 0.30 1.33 17.63
N VAL A 449 -0.80 0.57 17.47
CA VAL A 449 -0.77 -0.89 17.45
C VAL A 449 -0.22 -1.42 16.13
N THR A 450 -0.73 -0.97 15.00
CA THR A 450 -0.26 -1.46 13.69
C THR A 450 1.05 -0.82 13.24
N GLY A 451 1.51 0.23 13.93
CA GLY A 451 2.71 0.98 13.56
C GLY A 451 2.53 1.78 12.26
N GLY A 452 1.28 2.11 11.92
CA GLY A 452 0.88 2.74 10.67
C GLY A 452 -0.51 3.34 10.80
N GLY A 453 -1.44 2.97 9.92
CA GLY A 453 -2.83 3.42 9.97
C GLY A 453 -3.86 2.29 9.89
N VAL A 454 -5.07 2.58 10.38
CA VAL A 454 -6.25 1.70 10.36
C VAL A 454 -7.45 2.43 9.77
N MET A 455 -8.34 1.70 9.10
CA MET A 455 -9.61 2.28 8.66
C MET A 455 -10.46 2.69 9.85
N ALA A 456 -11.20 3.78 9.72
CA ALA A 456 -12.18 4.19 10.69
C ALA A 456 -13.42 4.74 9.96
N SER A 457 -14.60 4.38 10.45
CA SER A 457 -15.85 4.83 9.83
C SER A 457 -16.11 6.31 10.13
N VAL A 458 -17.02 6.92 9.39
CA VAL A 458 -17.46 8.31 9.64
C VAL A 458 -18.03 8.44 11.05
N GLU A 459 -18.79 7.44 11.51
CA GLU A 459 -19.34 7.39 12.87
C GLU A 459 -18.23 7.31 13.93
N GLU A 460 -17.22 6.46 13.72
CA GLU A 460 -16.08 6.33 14.64
C GLU A 460 -15.27 7.63 14.72
N MET A 461 -15.09 8.32 13.59
CA MET A 461 -14.39 9.62 13.57
C MET A 461 -15.19 10.72 14.25
N GLY A 462 -16.50 10.78 14.02
CA GLY A 462 -17.39 11.71 14.71
C GLY A 462 -17.39 11.48 16.22
N ALA A 463 -17.47 10.22 16.64
CA ALA A 463 -17.36 9.81 18.04
C ALA A 463 -16.03 10.23 18.67
N LEU A 464 -14.92 10.05 17.94
CA LEU A 464 -13.58 10.41 18.41
C LEU A 464 -13.41 11.93 18.52
N ALA A 465 -13.92 12.69 17.55
CA ALA A 465 -13.92 14.16 17.59
C ALA A 465 -14.71 14.69 18.79
N ALA A 466 -15.93 14.18 19.03
CA ALA A 466 -16.75 14.55 20.17
C ALA A 466 -16.08 14.21 21.52
N HIS A 467 -15.40 13.06 21.58
CA HIS A 467 -14.64 12.65 22.76
C HIS A 467 -13.51 13.65 23.09
N TRP A 468 -12.75 14.12 22.09
CA TRP A 468 -11.69 15.11 22.32
C TRP A 468 -12.20 16.52 22.57
N ALA A 469 -13.38 16.88 22.05
CA ALA A 469 -14.03 18.15 22.36
C ALA A 469 -14.66 18.18 23.78
N GLY A 470 -14.79 17.03 24.43
CA GLY A 470 -15.40 16.90 25.75
C GLY A 470 -16.94 17.03 25.72
N GLU A 471 -17.56 16.77 24.57
CA GLU A 471 -18.96 17.14 24.30
C GLU A 471 -19.99 16.04 24.64
N VAL A 472 -19.62 14.77 24.93
CA VAL A 472 -20.60 13.67 25.08
C VAL A 472 -20.21 12.54 26.06
N VAL A 473 -21.22 11.96 26.74
CA VAL A 473 -21.20 10.59 27.33
C VAL A 473 -21.53 9.59 26.21
N MET A 474 -20.50 9.03 25.57
CA MET A 474 -20.66 8.05 24.49
C MET A 474 -21.09 6.67 25.03
N PRO A 475 -21.71 5.80 24.21
CA PRO A 475 -21.86 4.40 24.56
C PRO A 475 -20.50 3.82 24.97
N PRO A 476 -20.41 2.96 26.01
CA PRO A 476 -19.13 2.45 26.52
C PRO A 476 -18.26 1.75 25.47
N ASP A 477 -18.89 1.24 24.41
CA ASP A 477 -18.31 0.42 23.35
C ASP A 477 -17.99 1.20 22.06
N ALA A 478 -18.51 2.42 21.88
CA ALA A 478 -18.43 3.17 20.61
C ALA A 478 -17.00 3.46 20.12
N LEU A 479 -16.02 3.51 21.03
CA LEU A 479 -14.59 3.71 20.70
C LEU A 479 -13.72 2.50 21.07
N SER A 480 -14.33 1.38 21.49
CA SER A 480 -13.60 0.22 22.00
C SER A 480 -12.66 -0.39 20.94
N ARG A 481 -13.11 -0.48 19.68
CA ARG A 481 -12.28 -0.83 18.52
C ARG A 481 -11.05 0.06 18.38
N LEU A 482 -11.27 1.37 18.32
CA LEU A 482 -10.22 2.37 18.10
C LEU A 482 -9.23 2.40 19.27
N ALA A 483 -9.71 2.24 20.50
CA ALA A 483 -8.86 2.10 21.68
C ALA A 483 -8.01 0.82 21.63
N ARG A 484 -8.61 -0.34 21.28
CA ARG A 484 -7.88 -1.61 21.09
C ARG A 484 -6.81 -1.50 20.00
N LEU A 485 -7.06 -0.71 18.96
CA LEU A 485 -6.13 -0.45 17.87
C LEU A 485 -5.17 0.72 18.16
N GLY A 486 -5.16 1.28 19.37
CA GLY A 486 -4.24 2.34 19.77
C GLY A 486 -4.35 3.62 18.94
N VAL A 487 -5.58 3.98 18.56
CA VAL A 487 -5.92 5.25 17.91
C VAL A 487 -6.20 6.34 18.95
N LEU A 488 -6.83 5.95 20.07
CA LEU A 488 -7.26 6.84 21.16
C LEU A 488 -6.33 6.83 22.35
#